data_AF-A0A919JFI8-F1
#
_entry.id   AF-A0A919JFI8-F1
#
_cell.length_a   1.000
_cell.length_b   1.000
_cell.length_c   1.000
_cell.angle_alpha   90.00
_cell.angle_beta   90.00
_cell.angle_gamma   90.00
#
_symmetry.space_group_name_H-M   'P 1'
#
loop_
_entity.id
_entity.type
_entity.pdbx_description
1 polymer ?
#
loop_
_entity_poly.entity_id
_entity_poly.type
_entity_poly.pdbx_seq_one_letter_code
_entity_poly.pdbx_strand_id
1 'polypeptide(L)'
;MTNPQPTPIKSDDVDTRRSGNSSGGPTPIPPTTYPPISHNPPPNSPSRPTGAGRYVAPMTASVATVIAAIDVRRPGLSDTKRNLLLFFCQGHQLAHSGNPLFAEPIYATDHSIELGDFDEKPAGDPLTAGELNTVADTIDRYGDLKPADLRCLVQSSTPWQLAIKSTLGPRVEGAWLRDWFRRPDETEDPEDDRPTQSQIAAWRSRSAAR
;
A
#
# COMPACT_ATOMS: atom_id res chain seq x y z
N MET A 1 40.73 40.66 -0.17
CA MET A 1 39.32 40.85 -0.52
C MET A 1 38.52 40.01 0.46
N THR A 2 37.98 40.65 1.49
CA THR A 2 37.42 40.01 2.69
C THR A 2 35.91 40.20 2.65
N ASN A 3 35.14 39.10 2.69
CA ASN A 3 33.68 39.14 2.63
C ASN A 3 33.11 38.89 4.04
N PRO A 4 32.17 39.71 4.55
CA PRO A 4 31.73 39.65 5.95
C PRO A 4 30.61 38.62 6.19
N GLN A 5 30.61 38.09 7.42
CA GLN A 5 29.65 37.16 8.00
C GLN A 5 28.31 37.87 8.34
N PRO A 6 27.14 37.21 8.18
CA PRO A 6 25.87 37.73 8.70
C PRO A 6 25.58 37.20 10.12
N THR A 7 25.11 38.09 11.00
CA THR A 7 24.59 37.78 12.34
C THR A 7 23.09 37.42 12.29
N PRO A 8 22.60 36.52 13.16
CA PRO A 8 21.16 36.28 13.30
C PRO A 8 20.51 37.20 14.35
N ILE A 9 19.37 37.76 13.94
CA ILE A 9 18.45 38.62 14.66
C ILE A 9 17.58 37.75 15.57
N LYS A 10 17.44 38.15 16.86
CA LYS A 10 16.44 37.62 17.79
C LYS A 10 15.11 38.33 17.53
N SER A 11 14.01 37.58 17.39
CA SER A 11 12.66 38.14 17.46
C SER A 11 11.80 37.37 18.46
N ASP A 12 11.20 38.21 19.28
CA ASP A 12 10.22 38.08 20.34
C ASP A 12 9.02 37.15 20.12
N ASP A 13 8.63 36.54 21.25
CA ASP A 13 7.34 36.69 21.92
C ASP A 13 6.06 36.53 21.06
N VAL A 14 5.36 35.41 21.28
CA VAL A 14 3.93 35.32 21.00
C VAL A 14 3.21 34.68 22.17
N ASP A 15 2.61 35.56 22.97
CA ASP A 15 1.53 35.31 23.91
C ASP A 15 0.26 34.90 23.15
N THR A 16 -0.44 33.83 23.54
CA THR A 16 -1.90 33.79 23.39
C THR A 16 -2.61 32.71 24.22
N ARG A 17 -3.61 33.21 24.96
CA ARG A 17 -4.96 32.63 25.24
C ARG A 17 -5.12 31.69 26.44
N ARG A 18 -5.48 32.33 27.56
CA ARG A 18 -6.27 31.75 28.65
C ARG A 18 -7.76 32.00 28.40
N SER A 19 -8.52 30.95 28.05
CA SER A 19 -9.99 31.01 27.90
C SER A 19 -10.70 30.74 29.23
N GLY A 20 -11.85 31.39 29.37
CA GLY A 20 -12.61 31.54 30.60
C GLY A 20 -13.42 30.33 31.04
N ASN A 21 -13.65 30.29 32.35
CA ASN A 21 -14.46 29.34 33.09
C ASN A 21 -15.89 29.89 33.17
N SER A 22 -16.90 29.11 32.77
CA SER A 22 -18.32 29.44 32.98
C SER A 22 -19.05 28.21 33.56
N SER A 23 -19.41 28.33 34.83
CA SER A 23 -20.16 27.36 35.61
C SER A 23 -21.67 27.56 35.39
N GLY A 24 -22.36 26.55 34.86
CA GLY A 24 -23.82 26.46 34.83
C GLY A 24 -24.26 25.19 35.57
N GLY A 25 -25.14 25.34 36.57
CA GLY A 25 -25.44 24.33 37.59
C GLY A 25 -26.33 23.16 37.14
N PRO A 26 -26.44 22.11 37.99
CA PRO A 26 -27.33 20.97 37.75
C PRO A 26 -28.72 21.18 38.36
N THR A 27 -29.77 20.88 37.60
CA THR A 27 -31.16 20.80 38.05
C THR A 27 -31.47 19.40 38.59
N PRO A 28 -32.23 19.23 39.69
CA PRO A 28 -32.61 17.92 40.21
C PRO A 28 -33.82 17.33 39.47
N ILE A 29 -33.75 16.04 39.13
CA ILE A 29 -34.84 15.22 38.57
C ILE A 29 -35.56 14.43 39.68
N PRO A 30 -36.91 14.36 39.68
CA PRO A 30 -37.67 13.53 40.62
C PRO A 30 -37.77 12.06 40.18
N PRO A 31 -37.97 11.10 41.11
CA PRO A 31 -38.12 9.68 40.79
C PRO A 31 -39.53 9.36 40.30
N THR A 32 -39.66 8.79 39.11
CA THR A 32 -40.92 8.23 38.60
C THR A 32 -40.90 6.70 38.70
N THR A 33 -41.82 6.19 39.51
CA THR A 33 -42.19 4.80 39.72
C THR A 33 -42.64 4.11 38.43
N TYR A 34 -42.08 2.93 38.14
CA TYR A 34 -42.53 2.03 37.08
C TYR A 34 -43.73 1.17 37.52
N PRO A 35 -44.80 1.05 36.72
CA PRO A 35 -45.72 -0.08 36.80
C PRO A 35 -45.27 -1.22 35.85
N PRO A 36 -45.57 -2.50 36.18
CA PRO A 36 -45.27 -3.63 35.31
C PRO A 36 -46.36 -3.76 34.24
N ILE A 37 -45.98 -3.69 32.97
CA ILE A 37 -46.90 -3.95 31.86
C ILE A 37 -46.32 -5.06 30.98
N SER A 38 -46.89 -6.25 31.18
CA SER A 38 -46.83 -7.39 30.27
C SER A 38 -47.52 -7.01 28.96
N HIS A 39 -46.79 -6.95 27.84
CA HIS A 39 -47.35 -6.82 26.50
C HIS A 39 -46.68 -7.81 25.55
N ASN A 40 -47.53 -8.61 24.88
CA ASN A 40 -47.19 -9.50 23.78
C ASN A 40 -46.39 -8.76 22.68
N PRO A 41 -45.42 -9.42 22.03
CA PRO A 41 -44.70 -8.82 20.91
C PRO A 41 -45.59 -8.70 19.66
N PRO A 42 -45.49 -7.59 18.89
CA PRO A 42 -46.20 -7.43 17.63
C PRO A 42 -45.62 -8.31 16.50
N PRO A 43 -46.45 -8.77 15.53
CA PRO A 43 -45.98 -9.48 14.35
C PRO A 43 -45.67 -8.48 13.23
N ASN A 44 -44.41 -8.05 13.14
CA ASN A 44 -43.70 -7.58 11.93
C ASN A 44 -42.57 -6.63 12.35
N SER A 45 -41.45 -7.22 12.74
CA SER A 45 -40.15 -6.57 12.51
C SER A 45 -39.62 -7.15 11.20
N PRO A 46 -39.22 -6.33 10.20
CA PRO A 46 -38.49 -6.85 9.07
C PRO A 46 -37.27 -7.58 9.62
N SER A 47 -37.17 -8.86 9.28
CA SER A 47 -36.09 -9.73 9.68
C SER A 47 -34.77 -9.02 9.41
N ARG A 48 -34.11 -8.60 10.49
CA ARG A 48 -32.69 -8.26 10.48
C ARG A 48 -32.01 -9.40 9.72
N PRO A 49 -31.26 -9.14 8.64
CA PRO A 49 -30.59 -10.22 7.95
C PRO A 49 -29.59 -10.84 8.91
N THR A 50 -30.00 -11.94 9.54
CA THR A 50 -29.16 -12.88 10.27
C THR A 50 -28.39 -13.65 9.21
N GLY A 51 -27.45 -12.93 8.62
CA GLY A 51 -26.60 -13.34 7.54
C GLY A 51 -25.31 -12.57 7.71
N ALA A 52 -24.62 -12.78 8.83
CA ALA A 52 -23.17 -12.75 8.82
C ALA A 52 -22.69 -13.89 7.91
N GLY A 53 -23.03 -13.80 6.62
CA GLY A 53 -22.21 -14.38 5.58
C GLY A 53 -20.88 -13.71 5.80
N ARG A 54 -19.93 -14.48 6.34
CA ARG A 54 -18.53 -14.15 6.18
C ARG A 54 -18.39 -13.87 4.70
N TYR A 55 -18.22 -12.60 4.35
CA TYR A 55 -17.83 -12.25 3.01
C TYR A 55 -16.44 -12.86 2.88
N VAL A 56 -16.39 -14.10 2.40
CA VAL A 56 -15.15 -14.73 1.98
C VAL A 56 -14.87 -14.03 0.66
N ALA A 57 -14.29 -12.83 0.76
CA ALA A 57 -13.55 -12.28 -0.36
C ALA A 57 -12.63 -13.41 -0.85
N PRO A 58 -12.43 -13.58 -2.17
CA PRO A 58 -11.40 -14.48 -2.66
C PRO A 58 -10.13 -14.20 -1.86
N MET A 59 -9.70 -15.19 -1.07
CA MET A 59 -8.65 -15.00 -0.08
C MET A 59 -7.38 -14.72 -0.86
N THR A 60 -6.92 -13.48 -0.80
CA THR A 60 -5.63 -13.09 -1.33
C THR A 60 -4.58 -14.04 -0.77
N ALA A 61 -3.66 -14.51 -1.60
CA ALA A 61 -2.54 -15.31 -1.12
C ALA A 61 -1.72 -14.50 -0.11
N SER A 62 -1.06 -15.16 0.85
CA SER A 62 -0.09 -14.45 1.70
C SER A 62 1.15 -14.06 0.91
N VAL A 63 1.86 -13.04 1.39
CA VAL A 63 3.19 -12.66 0.87
C VAL A 63 4.14 -13.86 0.83
N ALA A 64 4.16 -14.69 1.89
CA ALA A 64 4.99 -15.88 1.94
C ALA A 64 4.68 -16.88 0.82
N THR A 65 3.41 -17.02 0.43
CA THR A 65 3.00 -17.87 -0.68
C THR A 65 3.52 -17.32 -2.02
N VAL A 66 3.48 -16.00 -2.21
CA VAL A 66 4.02 -15.34 -3.42
C VAL A 66 5.55 -15.44 -3.45
N ILE A 67 6.23 -15.26 -2.32
CA ILE A 67 7.69 -15.45 -2.20
C ILE A 67 8.07 -16.88 -2.58
N ALA A 68 7.37 -17.88 -2.06
CA ALA A 68 7.62 -19.28 -2.42
C ALA A 68 7.48 -19.52 -3.93
N ALA A 69 6.47 -18.92 -4.57
CA ALA A 69 6.30 -19.00 -6.02
C ALA A 69 7.43 -18.30 -6.81
N ILE A 70 7.95 -17.17 -6.29
CA ILE A 70 9.13 -16.50 -6.85
C ILE A 70 10.37 -17.39 -6.70
N ASP A 71 10.60 -17.96 -5.52
CA ASP A 71 11.77 -18.77 -5.22
C ASP A 71 11.83 -20.06 -6.01
N VAL A 72 10.69 -20.69 -6.29
CA VAL A 72 10.60 -21.87 -7.18
C VAL A 72 11.11 -21.54 -8.58
N ARG A 73 10.82 -20.33 -9.09
CA ARG A 73 11.20 -19.90 -10.44
C ARG A 73 12.60 -19.31 -10.50
N ARG A 74 13.01 -18.61 -9.45
CA ARG A 74 14.29 -17.93 -9.37
C ARG A 74 14.89 -18.06 -7.97
N PRO A 75 15.53 -19.19 -7.68
CA PRO A 75 16.11 -19.43 -6.35
C PRO A 75 17.30 -18.50 -6.08
N GLY A 76 17.54 -18.22 -4.79
CA GLY A 76 18.72 -17.48 -4.34
C GLY A 76 18.66 -15.96 -4.51
N LEU A 77 17.46 -15.38 -4.66
CA LEU A 77 17.29 -13.94 -4.64
C LEU A 77 17.51 -13.38 -3.23
N SER A 78 18.11 -12.19 -3.14
CA SER A 78 18.16 -11.45 -1.88
C SER A 78 16.79 -10.91 -1.50
N ASP A 79 16.54 -10.72 -0.20
CA ASP A 79 15.25 -10.23 0.31
C ASP A 79 14.89 -8.87 -0.26
N THR A 80 15.86 -7.96 -0.39
CA THR A 80 15.65 -6.66 -1.06
C THR A 80 15.10 -6.84 -2.47
N LYS A 81 15.63 -7.80 -3.25
CA LYS A 81 15.17 -8.05 -4.61
C LYS A 81 13.79 -8.72 -4.63
N ARG A 82 13.51 -9.63 -3.69
CA ARG A 82 12.16 -10.21 -3.52
C ARG A 82 11.13 -9.13 -3.22
N ASN A 83 11.39 -8.25 -2.25
CA ASN A 83 10.48 -7.15 -1.91
C ASN A 83 10.19 -6.27 -3.13
N LEU A 84 11.24 -5.88 -3.87
CA LEU A 84 11.09 -5.12 -5.11
C LEU A 84 10.24 -5.86 -6.15
N LEU A 85 10.43 -7.17 -6.35
CA LEU A 85 9.59 -7.95 -7.26
C LEU A 85 8.13 -8.03 -6.80
N LEU A 86 7.87 -8.13 -5.50
CA LEU A 86 6.52 -8.16 -4.93
C LEU A 86 5.74 -6.88 -5.23
N PHE A 87 6.41 -5.72 -5.25
CA PHE A 87 5.79 -4.47 -5.71
C PHE A 87 5.26 -4.58 -7.15
N PHE A 88 6.05 -5.13 -8.07
CA PHE A 88 5.63 -5.32 -9.46
C PHE A 88 4.56 -6.39 -9.60
N CYS A 89 4.66 -7.52 -8.88
CA CYS A 89 3.64 -8.57 -8.87
C CYS A 89 2.28 -8.00 -8.43
N GLN A 90 2.24 -7.26 -7.31
CA GLN A 90 1.02 -6.64 -6.78
C GLN A 90 0.45 -5.62 -7.78
N GLY A 91 1.31 -4.78 -8.36
CA GLY A 91 0.91 -3.78 -9.35
C GLY A 91 0.28 -4.37 -10.61
N HIS A 92 0.94 -5.36 -11.23
CA HIS A 92 0.42 -6.07 -12.40
C HIS A 92 -0.87 -6.83 -12.10
N GLN A 93 -0.95 -7.51 -10.96
CA GLN A 93 -2.16 -8.24 -10.56
C GLN A 93 -3.35 -7.31 -10.38
N LEU A 94 -3.14 -6.17 -9.70
CA LEU A 94 -4.17 -5.15 -9.50
C LEU A 94 -4.62 -4.54 -10.82
N ALA A 95 -3.69 -4.23 -11.74
CA ALA A 95 -4.01 -3.67 -13.04
C ALA A 95 -4.83 -4.64 -13.92
N HIS A 96 -4.45 -5.92 -13.92
CA HIS A 96 -5.08 -6.96 -14.73
C HIS A 96 -6.44 -7.40 -14.18
N SER A 97 -6.49 -7.78 -12.90
CA SER A 97 -7.66 -8.41 -12.29
C SER A 97 -8.52 -7.46 -11.46
N GLY A 98 -7.98 -6.30 -11.05
CA GLY A 98 -8.61 -5.41 -10.07
C GLY A 98 -8.50 -5.89 -8.63
N ASN A 99 -8.03 -7.11 -8.38
CA ASN A 99 -7.88 -7.70 -7.07
C ASN A 99 -6.40 -7.71 -6.63
N PRO A 100 -6.12 -7.52 -5.33
CA PRO A 100 -4.77 -7.65 -4.80
C PRO A 100 -4.25 -9.09 -4.90
N LEU A 101 -2.95 -9.25 -5.13
CA LEU A 101 -2.28 -10.56 -5.09
C LEU A 101 -2.13 -11.03 -3.63
N PHE A 102 -1.78 -10.10 -2.76
CA PHE A 102 -1.65 -10.29 -1.31
C PHE A 102 -2.21 -9.08 -0.56
N ALA A 103 -2.61 -9.26 0.70
CA ALA A 103 -3.30 -8.25 1.51
C ALA A 103 -2.36 -7.37 2.34
N GLU A 104 -1.13 -7.86 2.57
CA GLU A 104 -0.14 -7.23 3.41
C GLU A 104 0.29 -5.88 2.83
N PRO A 105 0.42 -4.85 3.68
CA PRO A 105 0.71 -3.51 3.20
C PRO A 105 2.14 -3.39 2.68
N ILE A 106 2.33 -2.56 1.66
CA ILE A 106 3.64 -2.15 1.16
C ILE A 106 3.88 -0.72 1.63
N TYR A 107 5.04 -0.46 2.21
CA TYR A 107 5.48 0.85 2.67
C TYR A 107 6.63 1.36 1.80
N ALA A 108 6.58 2.63 1.42
CA ALA A 108 7.71 3.33 0.85
C ALA A 108 8.68 3.73 1.97
N THR A 109 9.98 3.62 1.72
CA THR A 109 11.01 4.13 2.63
C THR A 109 12.01 4.97 1.84
N ASP A 110 12.82 5.76 2.53
CA ASP A 110 13.84 6.61 1.89
C ASP A 110 14.78 5.82 0.96
N HIS A 111 14.97 4.54 1.26
CA HIS A 111 15.89 3.68 0.52
C HIS A 111 15.20 2.75 -0.47
N SER A 112 13.94 2.36 -0.29
CA SER A 112 13.24 1.44 -1.19
C SER A 112 11.75 1.28 -0.80
N ILE A 113 11.29 0.04 -0.72
CA ILE A 113 10.01 -0.38 -0.19
C ILE A 113 10.26 -1.46 0.86
N GLU A 114 9.37 -1.52 1.83
CA GLU A 114 9.31 -2.54 2.87
C GLU A 114 7.92 -3.13 2.91
N LEU A 115 7.83 -4.41 3.24
CA LEU A 115 6.56 -5.06 3.47
C LEU A 115 6.22 -4.91 4.94
N GLY A 116 4.94 -4.71 5.24
CA GLY A 116 4.45 -4.82 6.61
C GLY A 116 4.61 -6.24 7.14
N ASP A 117 4.49 -6.39 8.46
CA ASP A 117 4.61 -7.68 9.12
C ASP A 117 3.70 -8.74 8.46
N PHE A 118 4.31 -9.85 8.08
CA PHE A 118 3.65 -11.02 7.50
C PHE A 118 4.19 -12.30 8.16
N ASP A 119 3.38 -13.35 8.15
CA ASP A 119 3.82 -14.66 8.59
C ASP A 119 4.69 -15.29 7.49
N GLU A 120 5.94 -15.63 7.82
CA GLU A 120 6.86 -16.29 6.88
C GLU A 120 6.37 -17.67 6.45
N LYS A 121 5.47 -18.29 7.22
CA LYS A 121 4.84 -19.52 6.82
C LYS A 121 3.79 -19.24 5.73
N PRO A 122 3.86 -19.92 4.58
CA PRO A 122 2.82 -19.83 3.57
C PRO A 122 1.45 -20.13 4.19
N ALA A 123 0.54 -19.19 4.02
CA ALA A 123 -0.81 -19.23 4.57
C ALA A 123 -1.78 -18.68 3.52
N GLY A 124 -3.06 -19.01 3.66
CA GLY A 124 -4.08 -18.70 2.67
C GLY A 124 -4.19 -19.75 1.56
N ASP A 125 -5.00 -19.43 0.55
CA ASP A 125 -5.22 -20.31 -0.59
C ASP A 125 -3.98 -20.34 -1.51
N PRO A 126 -3.71 -21.48 -2.17
CA PRO A 126 -2.66 -21.55 -3.17
C PRO A 126 -2.95 -20.55 -4.31
N LEU A 127 -1.89 -19.99 -4.89
CA LEU A 127 -2.02 -19.10 -6.05
C LEU A 127 -2.77 -19.80 -7.18
N THR A 128 -3.76 -19.12 -7.72
CA THR A 128 -4.48 -19.54 -8.92
C THR A 128 -3.56 -19.51 -10.15
N ALA A 129 -3.97 -20.16 -11.24
CA ALA A 129 -3.21 -20.15 -12.49
C ALA A 129 -2.97 -18.72 -13.03
N GLY A 130 -3.96 -17.83 -12.88
CA GLY A 130 -3.82 -16.42 -13.30
C GLY A 130 -2.79 -15.67 -12.47
N GLU A 131 -2.81 -15.84 -11.15
CA GLU A 131 -1.84 -15.22 -10.24
C GLU A 131 -0.43 -15.76 -10.47
N LEU A 132 -0.30 -17.08 -10.69
CA LEU A 132 0.97 -17.70 -11.07
C LEU A 132 1.50 -17.17 -12.41
N ASN A 133 0.62 -16.84 -13.36
CA ASN A 133 1.01 -16.21 -14.62
C ASN A 133 1.50 -14.78 -14.39
N THR A 134 0.83 -13.99 -13.55
CA THR A 134 1.30 -12.64 -13.18
C THR A 134 2.69 -12.68 -12.55
N VAL A 135 2.95 -13.64 -11.65
CA VAL A 135 4.29 -13.86 -11.08
C VAL A 135 5.31 -14.24 -12.16
N ALA A 136 4.91 -15.10 -13.12
CA ALA A 136 5.74 -15.46 -14.28
C ALA A 136 6.17 -14.22 -15.07
N ASP A 137 5.18 -13.45 -15.52
CA ASP A 137 5.37 -12.28 -16.39
C ASP A 137 6.24 -11.23 -15.68
N THR A 138 6.05 -11.07 -14.37
CA THR A 138 6.87 -10.17 -13.55
C THR A 138 8.32 -10.63 -13.49
N ILE A 139 8.57 -11.93 -13.28
CA ILE A 139 9.94 -12.47 -13.24
C ILE A 139 10.60 -12.37 -14.61
N ASP A 140 9.89 -12.68 -15.69
CA ASP A 140 10.42 -12.57 -17.05
C ASP A 140 10.73 -11.11 -17.42
N ARG A 141 9.92 -10.16 -16.91
CA ARG A 141 10.11 -8.74 -17.21
C ARG A 141 11.19 -8.08 -16.34
N TYR A 142 11.29 -8.42 -15.07
CA TYR A 142 12.10 -7.67 -14.10
C TYR A 142 13.15 -8.52 -13.39
N GLY A 143 13.07 -9.84 -13.48
CA GLY A 143 13.94 -10.76 -12.75
C GLY A 143 15.41 -10.56 -13.08
N ASP A 144 15.77 -10.23 -14.32
CA ASP A 144 17.17 -10.04 -14.73
C ASP A 144 17.77 -8.69 -14.38
N LEU A 145 16.94 -7.74 -13.92
CA LEU A 145 17.43 -6.44 -13.50
C LEU A 145 18.21 -6.53 -12.19
N LYS A 146 19.21 -5.66 -12.03
CA LYS A 146 19.94 -5.55 -10.77
C LYS A 146 19.03 -4.94 -9.70
N PRO A 147 19.25 -5.23 -8.41
CA PRO A 147 18.47 -4.61 -7.34
C PRO A 147 18.45 -3.08 -7.39
N ALA A 148 19.56 -2.45 -7.83
CA ALA A 148 19.64 -1.00 -8.00
C ALA A 148 18.70 -0.49 -9.11
N ASP A 149 18.65 -1.17 -10.26
CA ASP A 149 17.77 -0.78 -11.38
C ASP A 149 16.29 -0.96 -10.99
N LEU A 150 15.96 -2.06 -10.30
CA LEU A 150 14.62 -2.30 -9.74
C LEU A 150 14.22 -1.23 -8.74
N ARG A 151 15.15 -0.81 -7.87
CA ARG A 151 14.91 0.29 -6.93
C ARG A 151 14.63 1.60 -7.66
N CYS A 152 15.42 1.93 -8.68
CA CYS A 152 15.18 3.13 -9.50
C CYS A 152 13.79 3.09 -10.17
N LEU A 153 13.36 1.93 -10.67
CA LEU A 153 11.99 1.75 -11.20
C LEU A 153 10.92 2.04 -10.15
N VAL A 154 11.08 1.50 -8.95
CA VAL A 154 10.11 1.72 -7.87
C VAL A 154 10.09 3.19 -7.45
N GLN A 155 11.25 3.83 -7.28
CA GLN A 155 11.35 5.23 -6.84
C GLN A 155 10.88 6.24 -7.89
N SER A 156 10.98 5.90 -9.18
CA SER A 156 10.40 6.71 -10.27
C SER A 156 8.89 6.54 -10.41
N SER A 157 8.29 5.53 -9.76
CA SER A 157 6.86 5.28 -9.86
C SER A 157 6.03 6.30 -9.07
N THR A 158 4.93 6.80 -9.66
CA THR A 158 3.98 7.66 -8.95
C THR A 158 3.48 7.05 -7.63
N PRO A 159 3.15 5.74 -7.52
CA PRO A 159 2.70 5.16 -6.26
C PRO A 159 3.71 5.31 -5.12
N TRP A 160 5.00 5.14 -5.40
CA TRP A 160 6.05 5.33 -4.40
C TRP A 160 6.21 6.81 -4.03
N GLN A 161 6.21 7.70 -5.02
CA GLN A 161 6.35 9.14 -4.81
C GLN A 161 5.18 9.74 -4.01
N LEU A 162 3.96 9.24 -4.23
CA LEU A 162 2.79 9.64 -3.46
C LEU A 162 2.88 9.12 -2.02
N ALA A 163 3.28 7.85 -1.85
CA ALA A 163 3.44 7.25 -0.54
C ALA A 163 4.47 7.98 0.31
N ILE A 164 5.69 8.23 -0.20
CA ILE A 164 6.76 8.87 0.57
C ILE A 164 6.44 10.33 0.96
N LYS A 165 5.57 11.01 0.21
CA LYS A 165 5.12 12.39 0.50
C LYS A 165 3.85 12.44 1.35
N SER A 166 3.24 11.30 1.67
CA SER A 166 1.97 11.23 2.38
C SER A 166 2.12 11.61 3.85
N THR A 167 1.24 12.49 4.35
CA THR A 167 1.18 12.88 5.76
C THR A 167 0.50 11.84 6.65
N LEU A 168 -0.23 10.89 6.06
CA LEU A 168 -0.92 9.81 6.78
C LEU A 168 -0.03 8.58 7.01
N GLY A 169 1.22 8.63 6.52
CA GLY A 169 2.19 7.54 6.60
C GLY A 169 2.58 7.03 5.21
N PRO A 170 3.72 6.33 5.10
CA PRO A 170 4.32 6.03 3.81
C PRO A 170 3.74 4.77 3.15
N ARG A 171 2.47 4.46 3.38
CA ARG A 171 1.82 3.29 2.79
C ARG A 171 1.56 3.53 1.30
N VAL A 172 1.92 2.55 0.49
CA VAL A 172 1.58 2.53 -0.94
C VAL A 172 0.15 2.01 -1.09
N GLU A 173 -0.75 2.88 -1.56
CA GLU A 173 -2.14 2.51 -1.76
C GLU A 173 -2.34 1.65 -3.01
N GLY A 174 -3.16 0.60 -2.88
CA GLY A 174 -3.46 -0.32 -3.98
C GLY A 174 -4.12 0.38 -5.17
N ALA A 175 -4.90 1.43 -4.94
CA ALA A 175 -5.47 2.24 -6.02
C ALA A 175 -4.37 2.93 -6.85
N TRP A 176 -3.33 3.47 -6.23
CA TRP A 176 -2.21 4.08 -6.95
C TRP A 176 -1.45 3.05 -7.79
N LEU A 177 -1.19 1.87 -7.23
CA LEU A 177 -0.58 0.75 -7.96
C LEU A 177 -1.42 0.36 -9.17
N ARG A 178 -2.70 0.06 -8.97
CA ARG A 178 -3.62 -0.30 -10.05
C ARG A 178 -3.60 0.74 -11.17
N ASP A 179 -3.74 2.00 -10.80
CA ASP A 179 -3.89 3.10 -11.75
C ASP A 179 -2.57 3.39 -12.49
N TRP A 180 -1.41 3.16 -11.86
CA TRP A 180 -0.10 3.28 -12.50
C TRP A 180 0.16 2.16 -13.51
N PHE A 181 -0.10 0.91 -13.13
CA PHE A 181 0.18 -0.27 -13.95
C PHE A 181 -0.87 -0.52 -15.04
N ARG A 182 -2.09 0.03 -14.91
CA ARG A 182 -3.13 -0.05 -15.96
C ARG A 182 -2.89 0.90 -17.13
N ARG A 183 -2.08 1.95 -16.96
CA ARG A 183 -1.77 2.89 -18.04
C ARG A 183 -1.15 2.12 -19.21
N PRO A 184 -1.60 2.36 -20.45
CA PRO A 184 -1.01 1.70 -21.61
C PRO A 184 0.51 1.88 -21.58
N ASP A 185 1.24 0.80 -21.87
CA ASP A 185 2.67 0.86 -22.16
C ASP A 185 2.79 1.83 -23.34
N GLU A 186 3.41 2.99 -23.13
CA GLU A 186 3.63 4.05 -24.15
C GLU A 186 2.42 4.92 -24.47
N THR A 187 2.31 6.04 -23.76
CA THR A 187 2.07 7.30 -24.46
C THR A 187 3.45 7.90 -24.75
N GLU A 188 3.71 8.34 -25.98
CA GLU A 188 4.82 9.27 -26.30
C GLU A 188 4.58 10.65 -25.65
N ASP A 189 4.02 10.65 -24.45
CA ASP A 189 3.75 11.83 -23.67
C ASP A 189 5.08 12.24 -23.03
N PRO A 190 5.61 13.43 -23.37
CA PRO A 190 6.85 13.92 -22.79
C PRO A 190 6.75 14.15 -21.27
N GLU A 191 5.55 14.10 -20.68
CA GLU A 191 5.32 14.16 -19.24
C GLU A 191 5.17 12.78 -18.57
N ASP A 192 5.31 11.68 -19.31
CA ASP A 192 5.29 10.34 -18.74
C ASP A 192 6.66 9.99 -18.14
N ASP A 193 6.79 10.14 -16.83
CA ASP A 193 8.00 9.80 -16.05
C ASP A 193 8.31 8.28 -16.01
N ARG A 194 7.53 7.44 -16.70
CA ARG A 194 7.78 6.00 -16.79
C ARG A 194 9.02 5.71 -17.64
N PRO A 195 9.85 4.74 -17.21
CA PRO A 195 10.89 4.21 -18.08
C PRO A 195 10.26 3.44 -19.24
N THR A 196 10.58 3.87 -20.45
CA THR A 196 10.20 3.25 -21.73
C THR A 196 10.70 1.81 -21.84
N GLN A 197 10.08 0.99 -22.69
CA GLN A 197 10.52 -0.38 -22.96
C GLN A 197 11.98 -0.42 -23.45
N SER A 198 12.41 0.59 -24.21
CA SER A 198 13.79 0.73 -24.67
C SER A 198 14.77 1.01 -23.52
N GLN A 199 14.38 1.82 -22.52
CA GLN A 199 15.18 2.03 -21.31
C GLN A 199 15.30 0.74 -20.47
N ILE A 200 14.22 0.00 -20.29
CA ILE A 200 14.24 -1.30 -19.61
C ILE A 200 15.14 -2.29 -20.36
N ALA A 201 15.02 -2.37 -21.69
CA ALA A 201 15.88 -3.20 -22.53
C ALA A 201 17.35 -2.80 -22.41
N ALA A 202 17.67 -1.50 -22.44
CA ALA A 202 19.04 -1.01 -22.26
C ALA A 202 19.62 -1.43 -20.90
N TRP A 203 18.81 -1.42 -19.83
CA TRP A 203 19.25 -1.86 -18.51
C TRP A 203 19.51 -3.37 -18.45
N ARG A 204 18.68 -4.18 -19.13
CA ARG A 204 18.94 -5.61 -19.29
C ARG A 204 20.25 -5.86 -20.03
N SER A 205 20.50 -5.17 -21.15
CA SER A 205 21.76 -5.31 -21.90
C SER A 205 22.99 -4.96 -21.05
N ARG A 206 22.92 -3.92 -20.20
CA ARG A 206 24.00 -3.60 -19.24
C ARG A 206 24.15 -4.63 -18.12
N SER A 207 23.13 -5.44 -17.87
CA SER A 207 23.15 -6.49 -16.85
C SER A 207 23.71 -7.79 -17.40
N ALA A 208 23.54 -8.08 -18.69
CA ALA A 208 24.07 -9.27 -19.37
C ALA A 208 25.56 -9.16 -19.78
N ALA A 209 26.12 -7.95 -19.86
CA ALA A 209 27.49 -7.71 -20.31
C ALA A 209 28.57 -7.84 -19.20
N ARG A 210 28.26 -8.49 -18.07
CA ARG A 210 29.14 -8.64 -16.91
C ARG A 210 29.10 -10.07 -16.39
#